data_AF-A0A3S0ZTJ3-F1
#
_entry.id   AF-A0A3S0ZTJ3-F1
#
_cell.length_a   1.000
_cell.length_b   1.000
_cell.length_c   1.000
_cell.angle_alpha   90.00
_cell.angle_beta   90.00
_cell.angle_gamma   90.00
#
_symmetry.space_group_name_H-M   'P 1'
#
loop_
_entity.id
_entity.type
_entity.pdbx_description
1 polymer ?
#
loop_
_entity_poly.entity_id
_entity_poly.type
_entity_poly.pdbx_seq_one_letter_code
_entity_poly.pdbx_strand_id
1 'polypeptide(L)'
;MFLYTYLKDQPIWQSLRFWNAAFFDAVQNERSRRPMPTSSDEKETVTDDRQFQANITFGQLGTFACNMRSFGLSKELCLEFLRKQSTIANLNKDQVKLLKDNIERVNDKT
;
A
#
# COMPACT_ATOMS: atom_id res chain seq x y z
N MET A 1 -6.81 -28.02 8.30
CA MET A 1 -6.97 -26.55 8.31
C MET A 1 -6.33 -26.00 9.60
N PHE A 2 -5.00 -26.06 9.71
CA PHE A 2 -4.28 -25.69 10.95
C PHE A 2 -3.30 -24.53 10.74
N LEU A 3 -2.85 -24.27 9.51
CA LEU A 3 -1.87 -23.23 9.23
C LEU A 3 -2.46 -21.81 9.42
N TYR A 4 -3.70 -21.58 9.00
CA TYR A 4 -4.37 -20.28 9.12
C TYR A 4 -4.62 -19.86 10.58
N THR A 5 -5.00 -20.82 11.44
CA THR A 5 -5.26 -20.56 12.86
C THR A 5 -4.02 -20.13 13.62
N TYR A 6 -2.85 -20.70 13.32
CA TYR A 6 -1.60 -20.31 13.99
C TYR A 6 -0.91 -19.12 13.32
N LEU A 7 -1.12 -18.93 12.01
CA LEU A 7 -0.55 -17.77 11.31
C LEU A 7 -1.23 -16.49 11.77
N LYS A 8 -2.56 -16.40 11.85
CA LYS A 8 -3.25 -15.12 12.15
C LYS A 8 -2.85 -14.49 13.50
N ASP A 9 -2.47 -15.30 14.49
CA ASP A 9 -2.16 -14.85 15.85
C ASP A 9 -0.66 -14.54 16.06
N GLN A 10 0.14 -14.55 15.00
CA GLN A 10 1.56 -14.24 15.13
C GLN A 10 1.79 -12.76 15.46
N PRO A 11 2.66 -12.43 16.44
CA PRO A 11 2.94 -11.04 16.82
C PRO A 11 3.64 -10.25 15.70
N ILE A 12 4.20 -10.94 14.70
CA ILE A 12 4.85 -10.30 13.54
C ILE A 12 3.89 -9.39 12.77
N TRP A 13 2.59 -9.70 12.75
CA TRP A 13 1.59 -8.85 12.09
C TRP A 13 1.40 -7.52 12.80
N GLN A 14 1.73 -7.40 14.09
CA GLN A 14 1.69 -6.11 14.79
C GLN A 14 2.92 -5.24 14.51
N SER A 15 3.91 -5.77 13.78
CA SER A 15 5.13 -5.06 13.45
C SER A 15 4.97 -4.18 12.21
N LEU A 16 4.97 -2.86 12.39
CA LEU A 16 5.08 -1.88 11.30
C LEU A 16 6.29 -2.15 10.40
N ARG A 17 7.39 -2.68 10.95
CA ARG A 17 8.60 -3.01 10.18
C ARG A 17 8.33 -4.12 9.17
N PHE A 18 7.53 -5.12 9.54
CA PHE A 18 7.12 -6.18 8.62
C PHE A 18 6.30 -5.61 7.46
N TRP A 19 5.25 -4.82 7.76
CA TRP A 19 4.39 -4.23 6.73
C TRP A 19 5.14 -3.28 5.81
N ASN A 20 6.07 -2.47 6.32
CA ASN A 20 6.92 -1.63 5.50
C ASN A 20 7.80 -2.45 4.54
N ALA A 21 8.38 -3.55 5.01
CA ALA A 21 9.23 -4.40 4.18
C ALA A 21 8.41 -5.14 3.10
N ALA A 22 7.28 -5.73 3.49
CA ALA A 22 6.37 -6.40 2.56
C ALA A 22 5.79 -5.43 1.52
N PHE A 23 5.44 -4.20 1.93
CA PHE A 23 4.95 -3.17 1.03
C PHE A 23 6.01 -2.73 0.03
N PHE A 24 7.24 -2.50 0.50
CA PHE A 24 8.36 -2.15 -0.36
C PHE A 24 8.61 -3.23 -1.42
N ASP A 25 8.63 -4.50 -1.00
CA ASP A 25 8.78 -5.64 -1.92
C ASP A 25 7.66 -5.68 -2.97
N ALA A 26 6.40 -5.53 -2.53
CA ALA A 26 5.24 -5.53 -3.43
C ALA A 26 5.30 -4.39 -4.47
N VAL A 27 5.63 -3.17 -4.05
CA VAL A 27 5.79 -2.02 -4.94
C VAL A 27 6.94 -2.25 -5.92
N GLN A 28 8.08 -2.77 -5.48
CA GLN A 28 9.20 -3.06 -6.37
C GLN A 28 8.88 -4.15 -7.39
N ASN A 29 8.16 -5.19 -6.98
CA ASN A 29 7.72 -6.26 -7.87
C ASN A 29 6.73 -5.77 -8.93
N GLU A 30 5.84 -4.82 -8.61
CA GLU A 30 4.99 -4.19 -9.63
C GLU A 30 5.77 -3.29 -10.57
N ARG A 31 6.75 -2.53 -10.04
CA ARG A 31 7.62 -1.68 -10.86
C ARG A 31 8.43 -2.48 -11.87
N SER A 32 8.96 -3.63 -11.48
CA SER A 32 9.78 -4.48 -12.36
C SER A 32 8.96 -5.12 -13.49
N ARG A 33 7.63 -5.20 -13.34
CA ARG A 33 6.71 -5.69 -14.37
C ARG A 33 6.38 -4.66 -15.45
N ARG A 34 6.82 -3.40 -15.30
CA ARG A 34 6.58 -2.37 -16.31
C ARG A 34 7.42 -2.65 -17.58
N PRO A 35 6.81 -2.68 -18.77
CA PRO A 35 7.54 -2.65 -20.03
C PRO A 35 8.35 -1.35 -20.15
N MET A 36 9.57 -1.41 -20.69
CA MET A 36 10.40 -0.21 -20.90
C MET A 36 9.66 0.82 -21.78
N PRO A 37 9.68 2.13 -21.43
CA PRO A 37 9.05 3.16 -22.25
C PRO A 37 9.70 3.22 -23.63
N THR A 38 8.88 3.25 -24.68
CA THR A 38 9.33 3.35 -26.09
C THR A 38 9.30 4.77 -26.63
N SER A 39 8.98 5.79 -25.82
CA SER A 39 8.86 7.18 -26.27
C SER A 39 10.16 7.96 -26.14
N SER A 40 10.48 8.74 -27.19
CA SER A 40 11.70 9.52 -27.35
C SER A 40 11.68 10.91 -26.68
N ASP A 41 10.56 11.31 -26.08
CA ASP A 41 10.40 12.62 -25.43
C ASP A 41 10.65 12.57 -23.92
N GLU A 42 11.81 13.07 -23.49
CA GLU A 42 12.34 12.99 -22.11
C GLU A 42 11.46 13.66 -21.03
N LYS A 43 10.64 14.66 -21.38
CA LYS A 43 9.79 15.36 -20.41
C LYS A 43 8.45 14.67 -20.16
N GLU A 44 7.87 14.08 -21.20
CA GLU A 44 6.64 13.30 -21.09
C GLU A 44 6.92 11.99 -20.35
N THR A 45 8.06 11.34 -20.63
CA THR A 45 8.46 10.11 -19.94
C THR A 45 8.62 10.32 -18.44
N VAL A 46 9.25 11.40 -17.98
CA VAL A 46 9.43 11.68 -16.53
C VAL A 46 8.10 11.93 -15.81
N THR A 47 7.14 12.57 -16.47
CA THR A 47 5.82 12.86 -15.88
C THR A 47 4.95 11.60 -15.83
N ASP A 48 4.94 10.83 -16.92
CA ASP A 48 4.29 9.51 -16.99
C ASP A 48 4.86 8.56 -15.93
N ASP A 49 6.19 8.53 -15.78
CA ASP A 49 6.88 7.73 -14.76
C ASP A 49 6.41 8.10 -13.36
N ARG A 50 6.39 9.38 -13.00
CA ARG A 50 5.95 9.81 -11.67
C ARG A 50 4.49 9.43 -11.40
N GLN A 51 3.61 9.59 -12.38
CA GLN A 51 2.20 9.27 -12.22
C GLN A 51 1.98 7.76 -12.12
N PHE A 52 2.70 6.97 -12.91
CA PHE A 52 2.72 5.52 -12.82
C PHE A 52 3.18 5.05 -11.43
N GLN A 53 4.26 5.64 -10.91
CA GLN A 53 4.76 5.32 -9.57
C GLN A 53 3.77 5.65 -8.46
N ALA A 54 3.08 6.77 -8.58
CA ALA A 54 2.02 7.16 -7.66
C ALA A 54 0.84 6.16 -7.72
N ASN A 55 0.46 5.71 -8.92
CA ASN A 55 -0.64 4.76 -9.11
C ASN A 55 -0.34 3.37 -8.53
N ILE A 56 0.87 2.84 -8.75
CA ILE A 56 1.33 1.60 -8.12
C ILE A 56 1.24 1.72 -6.60
N THR A 57 1.81 2.80 -6.07
CA THR A 57 1.84 3.01 -4.61
C THR A 57 0.41 3.10 -4.06
N PHE A 58 -0.47 3.86 -4.70
CA PHE A 58 -1.86 3.99 -4.30
C PHE A 58 -2.60 2.65 -4.28
N GLY A 59 -2.47 1.84 -5.34
CA GLY A 59 -3.10 0.52 -5.43
C GLY A 59 -2.58 -0.45 -4.35
N GLN A 60 -1.27 -0.48 -4.15
CA GLN A 60 -0.66 -1.30 -3.11
C GLN A 60 -1.05 -0.84 -1.70
N LEU A 61 -1.14 0.46 -1.45
CA LEU A 61 -1.59 0.99 -0.15
C LEU A 61 -3.04 0.60 0.15
N GLY A 62 -3.93 0.60 -0.83
CA GLY A 62 -5.30 0.12 -0.66
C GLY A 62 -5.34 -1.36 -0.29
N THR A 63 -4.54 -2.18 -0.97
CA THR A 63 -4.44 -3.63 -0.70
C THR A 63 -3.89 -3.90 0.70
N PHE A 64 -2.80 -3.22 1.07
CA PHE A 64 -2.18 -3.38 2.39
C PHE A 64 -3.07 -2.87 3.51
N ALA A 65 -3.79 -1.77 3.31
CA ALA A 65 -4.78 -1.27 4.27
C ALA A 65 -5.86 -2.34 4.54
N CYS A 66 -6.45 -2.93 3.50
CA CYS A 66 -7.41 -4.02 3.64
C CYS A 66 -6.80 -5.22 4.39
N ASN A 67 -5.61 -5.67 3.98
CA ASN A 67 -4.93 -6.81 4.59
C ASN A 67 -4.65 -6.57 6.08
N MET A 68 -4.08 -5.43 6.43
CA MET A 68 -3.78 -5.07 7.83
C MET A 68 -5.06 -5.10 8.69
N ARG A 69 -6.18 -4.61 8.16
CA ARG A 69 -7.48 -4.70 8.86
C ARG A 69 -7.96 -6.14 9.01
N SER A 70 -7.84 -6.98 7.98
CA SER A 70 -8.20 -8.41 8.06
C SER A 70 -7.32 -9.20 9.04
N PHE A 71 -6.07 -8.77 9.27
CA PHE A 71 -5.19 -9.33 10.31
C PHE A 71 -5.42 -8.71 11.70
N GLY A 72 -6.46 -7.88 11.87
CA GLY A 72 -6.87 -7.35 13.17
C GLY A 72 -6.01 -6.20 13.70
N LEU A 73 -5.24 -5.53 12.85
CA LEU A 73 -4.45 -4.37 13.27
C LEU A 73 -5.35 -3.18 13.57
N SER A 74 -4.95 -2.37 14.56
CA SER A 74 -5.72 -1.18 14.95
C SER A 74 -5.82 -0.15 13.83
N LYS A 75 -6.84 0.70 13.91
CA LYS A 75 -7.08 1.75 12.91
C LYS A 75 -5.91 2.73 12.90
N GLU A 76 -5.42 3.06 14.09
CA GLU A 76 -4.30 3.97 14.32
C GLU A 76 -3.05 3.48 13.61
N LEU A 77 -2.73 2.19 13.73
CA LEU A 77 -1.55 1.60 13.11
C LEU A 77 -1.68 1.58 11.58
N CYS A 78 -2.86 1.25 11.05
CA CYS A 78 -3.12 1.30 9.61
C CYS A 78 -3.02 2.75 9.07
N LEU A 79 -3.55 3.73 9.79
CA LEU A 79 -3.46 5.15 9.43
C LEU A 79 -2.03 5.69 9.52
N GLU A 80 -1.24 5.26 10.51
CA GLU A 80 0.17 5.63 10.64
C GLU A 80 0.98 5.09 9.45
N PHE A 81 0.77 3.82 9.11
CA PHE A 81 1.37 3.20 7.93
C PHE A 81 1.02 3.97 6.65
N LEU A 82 -0.28 4.20 6.39
CA LEU A 82 -0.73 4.95 5.21
C LEU A 82 -0.11 6.35 5.15
N ARG A 83 -0.07 7.07 6.27
CA ARG A 83 0.49 8.43 6.33
C ARG A 83 1.95 8.42 5.89
N LYS A 84 2.77 7.53 6.45
CA LYS A 84 4.20 7.44 6.13
C LYS A 84 4.43 7.14 4.65
N GLN A 85 3.75 6.12 4.12
CA GLN A 85 3.93 5.70 2.73
C GLN A 85 3.36 6.72 1.72
N SER A 86 2.25 7.37 2.05
CA SER A 86 1.67 8.43 1.21
C SER A 86 2.60 9.64 1.11
N THR A 87 3.29 10.00 2.20
CA THR A 87 4.29 11.07 2.18
C THR A 87 5.50 10.69 1.33
N ILE A 88 6.01 9.45 1.45
CA ILE A 88 7.15 8.97 0.68
C ILE A 88 6.84 8.96 -0.82
N ALA A 89 5.64 8.55 -1.21
CA ALA A 89 5.20 8.49 -2.60
C ALA A 89 4.61 9.81 -3.13
N ASN A 90 4.60 10.87 -2.31
CA ASN A 90 4.06 12.18 -2.64
C ASN A 90 2.62 12.12 -3.20
N LEU A 91 1.76 11.27 -2.61
CA LEU A 91 0.36 11.15 -3.01
C LEU A 91 -0.41 12.43 -2.70
N ASN A 92 -1.38 12.75 -3.56
CA ASN A 92 -2.20 13.94 -3.36
C ASN A 92 -3.22 13.74 -2.22
N LYS A 93 -3.79 14.85 -1.74
CA LYS A 93 -4.73 14.83 -0.59
C LYS A 93 -5.97 13.98 -0.86
N ASP A 94 -6.45 13.95 -2.09
CA ASP A 94 -7.66 13.20 -2.46
C ASP A 94 -7.40 11.70 -2.44
N GLN A 95 -6.26 11.25 -2.98
CA GLN A 95 -5.79 9.86 -2.89
C GLN A 95 -5.64 9.44 -1.42
N VAL A 96 -5.00 10.26 -0.59
CA VAL A 96 -4.85 9.96 0.84
C VAL A 96 -6.21 9.87 1.53
N LYS A 97 -7.16 10.75 1.19
CA LYS A 97 -8.52 10.72 1.74
C LYS A 97 -9.24 9.42 1.35
N LEU A 98 -9.19 9.02 0.09
CA LEU A 98 -9.79 7.77 -0.38
C LEU A 98 -9.25 6.54 0.35
N LEU A 99 -7.94 6.48 0.60
CA LEU A 99 -7.32 5.38 1.35
C LEU A 99 -7.75 5.36 2.81
N LYS A 100 -7.89 6.53 3.45
CA LYS A 100 -8.38 6.64 4.82
C LYS A 100 -9.84 6.22 4.93
N ASP A 101 -10.69 6.73 4.04
CA ASP A 101 -12.11 6.39 4.00
C ASP A 101 -12.30 4.86 3.80
N ASN A 102 -11.41 4.21 3.04
CA ASN A 102 -11.43 2.76 2.87
C ASN A 102 -11.20 2.04 4.21
N ILE A 103 -10.17 2.42 4.98
CA ILE A 103 -9.91 1.84 6.31
C ILE A 103 -11.12 2.00 7.24
N GLU A 104 -11.81 3.13 7.17
CA GLU A 104 -12.96 3.44 8.01
C GLU A 104 -14.18 2.56 7.68
N ARG A 105 -14.37 2.21 6.40
CA ARG A 105 -15.51 1.40 5.93
C ARG A 105 -15.35 -0.10 6.16
N VAL A 106 -14.13 -0.62 6.33
CA VAL A 106 -13.89 -2.07 6.51
C VAL A 106 -14.53 -2.62 7.81
N ASN A 107 -14.96 -1.75 8.74
CA ASN A 107 -15.60 -2.16 10.00
C ASN A 107 -17.06 -2.60 9.88
N ASP A 108 -17.78 -2.31 8.79
CA ASP A 108 -19.23 -2.56 8.71
C ASP A 108 -19.61 -3.96 8.21
N LYS A 109 -18.65 -4.89 8.06
CA LYS A 109 -18.89 -6.22 7.48
C LYS A 109 -18.46 -7.41 8.34
N THR A 110 -18.26 -7.24 9.65
CA THR A 110 -17.92 -8.36 10.54
C THR A 110 -18.86 -8.44 11.72
#